data_AF-A0A6M3LGX2-F1
#
_entry.id   AF-A0A6M3LGX2-F1
#
_cell.length_a   1.000
_cell.length_b   1.000
_cell.length_c   1.000
_cell.angle_alpha   90.00
_cell.angle_beta   90.00
_cell.angle_gamma   90.00
#
_symmetry.space_group_name_H-M   'P 1'
#
loop_
_entity.id
_entity.type
_entity.pdbx_description
1 polymer ?
#
loop_
_entity_poly.entity_id
_entity_poly.type
_entity_poly.pdbx_seq_one_letter_code
_entity_poly.pdbx_strand_id
1 'polypeptide(L)' 'MKLSDEERAILAHVVVDPDAWVAHSLSIYPDGSAVLAKIDRWRPEYLAQKDLPDYKTRAERDEEEL' A
#
# COMPACT_ATOMS: atom_id res chain seq x y z
N MET A 1 -10.71 -10.04 -4.27
CA MET A 1 -9.80 -10.30 -3.15
C MET A 1 -10.20 -9.39 -1.99
N LYS A 2 -10.11 -9.85 -0.73
CA LYS A 2 -10.30 -9.00 0.45
C LYS A 2 -8.97 -8.91 1.19
N LEU A 3 -8.48 -7.68 1.40
CA LEU A 3 -7.27 -7.42 2.16
C LEU A 3 -7.57 -7.35 3.66
N SER A 4 -6.60 -7.74 4.47
CA SER A 4 -6.53 -7.39 5.88
C SER A 4 -6.16 -5.91 6.07
N ASP A 5 -6.39 -5.38 7.27
CA ASP A 5 -6.03 -4.00 7.59
C ASP A 5 -4.51 -3.77 7.49
N GLU A 6 -3.69 -4.76 7.85
CA GLU A 6 -2.24 -4.68 7.71
C GLU A 6 -1.81 -4.61 6.24
N GLU A 7 -2.35 -5.49 5.38
CA GLU A 7 -2.05 -5.47 3.94
C GLU A 7 -2.47 -4.15 3.29
N ARG A 8 -3.62 -3.60 3.71
CA ARG A 8 -4.09 -2.30 3.25
C ARG A 8 -3.15 -1.17 3.71
N ALA A 9 -2.65 -1.22 4.95
CA ALA A 9 -1.68 -0.27 5.46
C ALA A 9 -0.32 -0.36 4.74
N ILE A 10 0.16 -1.57 4.43
CA ILE A 10 1.36 -1.79 3.61
C ILE A 10 1.18 -1.18 2.21
N LEU A 11 0.00 -1.31 1.60
CA LEU A 11 -0.26 -0.66 0.32
C LEU A 11 -0.35 0.86 0.48
N ALA A 12 -1.01 1.38 1.51
CA ALA A 12 -1.08 2.81 1.81
C ALA A 12 0.29 3.45 2.03
N HIS A 13 1.27 2.65 2.49
CA HIS A 13 2.65 3.10 2.60
C HIS A 13 3.26 3.54 1.26
N VAL A 14 2.82 2.98 0.12
CA VAL A 14 3.40 3.24 -1.22
C VAL A 14 2.40 3.70 -2.27
N VAL A 15 1.10 3.58 -2.02
CA VAL A 15 0.01 3.93 -2.93
C VAL A 15 -0.91 4.94 -2.27
N VAL A 16 -1.29 6.00 -3.00
CA VAL A 16 -2.21 7.06 -2.53
C VAL A 16 -3.59 6.48 -2.19
N ASP A 17 -4.17 5.72 -3.12
CA ASP A 17 -5.45 5.03 -2.91
C ASP A 17 -5.27 3.51 -3.10
N PRO A 18 -5.09 2.75 -2.00
CA PRO A 18 -4.95 1.30 -2.06
C PRO A 18 -6.14 0.59 -2.71
N ASP A 19 -7.37 1.06 -2.50
CA ASP A 19 -8.56 0.36 -2.98
C ASP A 19 -8.71 0.52 -4.48
N ALA A 20 -8.55 1.75 -4.99
CA ALA A 20 -8.57 2.01 -6.42
C ALA A 20 -7.44 1.27 -7.14
N TRP A 21 -6.23 1.25 -6.55
CA TRP A 21 -5.10 0.54 -7.13
C TRP A 21 -5.32 -0.98 -7.14
N VAL A 22 -5.84 -1.57 -6.05
CA VAL A 22 -6.15 -3.00 -5.99
C VAL A 22 -7.24 -3.36 -7.01
N ALA A 23 -8.30 -2.57 -7.11
CA ALA A 23 -9.36 -2.78 -8.10
C ALA A 23 -8.79 -2.77 -9.53
N HIS A 24 -7.92 -1.80 -9.83
CA HIS A 24 -7.25 -1.73 -11.12
C HIS A 24 -6.32 -2.92 -11.35
N SER A 25 -5.48 -3.27 -10.36
CA SER A 25 -4.55 -4.39 -10.45
C SER A 25 -5.29 -5.71 -10.69
N LEU A 26 -6.43 -5.94 -10.04
CA LEU A 26 -7.25 -7.14 -10.24
C LEU A 26 -7.96 -7.15 -11.60
N SER A 27 -8.18 -5.99 -12.22
CA SER A 27 -8.72 -5.93 -13.59
C SER A 27 -7.71 -6.39 -14.64
N ILE A 28 -6.40 -6.26 -14.37
CA ILE A 28 -5.31 -6.66 -15.27
C ILE A 28 -4.76 -8.04 -14.91
N TYR A 29 -4.60 -8.31 -13.61
CA TYR A 29 -4.07 -9.55 -13.03
C TYR A 29 -5.09 -10.12 -12.03
N PRO A 30 -6.12 -10.85 -12.52
CA PRO A 30 -7.25 -11.28 -11.69
C PRO A 30 -6.89 -12.27 -10.58
N ASP A 31 -5.73 -12.90 -10.67
CA ASP A 31 -5.21 -13.84 -9.66
C ASP A 31 -4.70 -13.14 -8.39
N GLY A 32 -4.58 -11.80 -8.39
CA GLY A 32 -4.09 -11.02 -7.27
C GLY A 32 -2.58 -11.13 -7.04
N SER A 33 -1.84 -11.80 -7.93
CA SER A 33 -0.39 -11.98 -7.81
C SER A 33 0.35 -10.65 -7.74
N ALA A 34 -0.06 -9.66 -8.53
CA ALA A 34 0.50 -8.31 -8.51
C ALA A 34 0.25 -7.56 -7.19
N VAL A 35 -0.89 -7.79 -6.54
CA VAL A 35 -1.23 -7.19 -5.23
C VAL A 35 -0.34 -7.80 -4.15
N LEU A 36 -0.24 -9.14 -4.11
CA LEU A 36 0.59 -9.86 -3.15
C LEU A 36 2.08 -9.52 -3.31
N ALA A 37 2.59 -9.50 -4.54
CA ALA A 37 3.98 -9.15 -4.82
C ALA A 37 4.32 -7.72 -4.35
N LYS A 38 3.37 -6.78 -4.46
CA LYS A 38 3.58 -5.41 -3.97
C LYS A 38 3.56 -5.34 -2.44
N ILE A 39 2.65 -6.07 -1.79
CA ILE A 39 2.62 -6.19 -0.33
C ILE A 39 3.95 -6.77 0.18
N ASP A 40 4.41 -7.89 -0.37
CA ASP A 40 5.63 -8.55 0.07
C ASP A 40 6.87 -7.68 -0.12
N ARG A 41 6.93 -6.95 -1.24
CA ARG A 41 8.03 -6.03 -1.53
C ARG A 41 8.16 -4.90 -0.50
N TRP A 42 7.03 -4.32 -0.07
CA TRP A 42 7.03 -3.12 0.77
C TRP A 42 6.79 -3.40 2.26
N ARG A 43 6.40 -4.61 2.63
CA ARG A 43 6.21 -5.02 4.02
C ARG A 43 7.42 -4.71 4.92
N PRO A 44 8.68 -5.03 4.55
CA PRO A 44 9.82 -4.77 5.44
C PRO A 44 10.02 -3.28 5.73
N GLU A 45 9.84 -2.43 4.71
CA GLU A 45 10.01 -1.00 4.84
C GLU A 45 8.87 -0.37 5.64
N TYR A 46 7.63 -0.76 5.37
CA TYR A 46 6.47 -0.37 6.18
C TYR A 46 6.68 -0.71 7.65
N LEU A 47 7.08 -1.95 7.96
CA LEU A 47 7.30 -2.38 9.35
C LEU A 47 8.43 -1.61 10.04
N ALA A 48 9.46 -1.21 9.30
CA ALA A 48 10.56 -0.42 9.85
C ALA A 48 10.16 1.04 10.14
N GLN A 49 9.17 1.58 9.42
CA GLN A 49 8.80 2.99 9.50
C GLN A 49 7.49 3.26 10.26
N LYS A 50 6.53 2.32 10.29
CA LYS A 50 5.15 2.56 10.79
C LYS A 50 5.05 3.08 12.23
N ASP A 51 6.06 2.81 13.05
CA ASP A 51 6.10 3.20 14.46
C ASP A 51 6.96 4.45 14.71
N LEU A 52 7.54 5.04 13.65
CA LEU A 52 8.30 6.29 13.74
C LEU A 52 7.34 7.47 13.88
N PRO A 53 7.70 8.49 14.68
CA PRO A 53 6.82 9.62 14.99
C PRO A 53 6.47 10.50 13.79
N ASP A 54 7.25 10.41 12.72
CA ASP A 54 7.10 11.14 11.46
C ASP A 54 6.58 10.26 10.32
N TYR A 55 6.13 9.04 10.61
CA TYR A 55 5.56 8.15 9.61
C TYR A 55 4.37 8.80 8.91
N LYS A 56 4.37 8.72 7.58
CA LYS A 56 3.30 9.18 6.70
C LYS A 56 3.03 8.13 5.65
N THR A 57 1.76 7.94 5.34
CA THR A 57 1.30 7.20 4.15
C THR A 57 1.69 7.92 2.87
N ARG A 58 1.53 7.26 1.71
CA ARG A 58 1.85 7.91 0.43
C ARG A 58 0.95 9.13 0.17
N ALA A 59 -0.33 9.04 0.52
CA ALA A 59 -1.27 10.15 0.38
C ALA A 59 -0.84 11.38 1.19
N GLU A 60 -0.50 11.19 2.47
CA GLU A 60 -0.07 12.27 3.36
C GLU A 60 1.24 12.92 2.89
N ARG A 61 2.18 12.14 2.32
CA ARG A 61 3.40 12.70 1.72
C ARG A 61 3.11 13.56 0.49
N ASP A 62 2.16 13.15 -0.36
CA ASP A 62 1.79 13.91 -1.56
C ASP A 62 1.11 15.25 -1.20
N GLU A 63 0.35 15.29 -0.10
CA GLU A 63 -0.29 16.52 0.39
C GLU A 63 0.72 17.55 0.91
N GLU A 64 1.88 17.12 1.40
CA GLU A 64 2.94 18.02 1.91
C GLU A 64 3.87 18.58 0.82
N GLU A 65 3.88 17.95 -0.36
CA GLU A 65 4.68 18.38 -1.52
C GLU A 65 3.93 19.42 -2.40
N LEU A 66 2.69 19.77 -2.05
CA LEU A 66 1.81 20.75 -2.73
C LEU A 66 1.87 22.14 -2.09
#